data_AF-A0AAU6LNU5-F1
#
_entry.id   AF-A0AAU6LNU5-F1
#
_cell.length_a   1.000
_cell.length_b   1.000
_cell.length_c   1.000
_cell.angle_alpha   90.00
_cell.angle_beta   90.00
_cell.angle_gamma   90.00
#
_symmetry.space_group_name_H-M   'P 1'
#
loop_
_entity.id
_entity.type
_entity.pdbx_description
1 polymer ?
#
loop_
_entity_poly.entity_id
_entity_poly.type
_entity_poly.pdbx_seq_one_letter_code
_entity_poly.pdbx_strand_id
1 'polypeptide(L)'
;MALARDVALPSGTRIFEEGEKADRFWIIRWGTVALDIHMPGRGRAVVETIGAGSLLGWSWLCPPRQWHLAAETREPVRAWEFDAAAVHDLCAEDTALGLSLVTAVAETIGDRLRATRTRLLDLYGPPGPRGSGAAP
;
A
#
# COMPACT_ATOMS: atom_id res chain seq x y z
N MET A 1 20.52 11.08 -14.38
CA MET A 1 19.13 10.82 -14.82
C MET A 1 18.22 11.02 -13.63
N ALA A 2 17.03 11.60 -13.80
CA ALA A 2 16.05 11.62 -12.71
C ALA A 2 15.48 10.19 -12.58
N LEU A 3 15.72 9.52 -11.44
CA LEU A 3 15.11 8.20 -11.15
C LEU A 3 13.60 8.29 -10.93
N ALA A 4 13.13 9.48 -10.57
CA ALA A 4 11.73 9.77 -10.33
C ALA A 4 11.09 10.50 -11.52
N ARG A 5 9.93 10.05 -11.95
CA ARG A 5 9.04 10.77 -12.87
C ARG A 5 7.89 11.38 -12.09
N ASP A 6 7.63 12.67 -12.28
CA ASP A 6 6.43 13.31 -11.75
C ASP A 6 5.20 12.81 -12.52
N VAL A 7 4.23 12.24 -11.80
CA VAL A 7 2.97 11.73 -12.37
C VAL A 7 1.76 12.39 -11.72
N ALA A 8 0.73 12.60 -12.53
CA ALA A 8 -0.59 13.05 -12.10
C ALA A 8 -1.62 12.00 -12.53
N LEU A 9 -2.37 11.49 -11.56
CA LEU A 9 -3.36 10.45 -11.74
C LEU A 9 -4.74 11.04 -11.42
N PRO A 10 -5.72 11.03 -12.34
CA PRO A 10 -7.09 11.44 -12.05
C PRO A 10 -7.74 10.58 -10.95
N SER A 11 -8.81 11.07 -10.33
CA SER A 11 -9.61 10.25 -9.42
C SER A 11 -10.21 9.02 -10.14
N GLY A 12 -10.35 7.90 -9.44
CA GLY A 12 -10.82 6.63 -9.99
C GLY A 12 -9.82 5.90 -10.90
N THR A 13 -8.58 6.38 -11.02
CA THR A 13 -7.52 5.69 -11.78
C THR A 13 -7.10 4.41 -11.06
N ARG A 14 -7.21 3.29 -11.78
CA ARG A 14 -6.59 2.02 -11.37
C ARG A 14 -5.10 2.07 -11.70
N ILE A 15 -4.25 2.03 -10.68
CA ILE A 15 -2.80 2.17 -10.81
C ILE A 15 -2.18 0.83 -11.18
N PHE A 16 -2.61 -0.24 -10.51
CA PHE A 16 -2.22 -1.63 -10.79
C PHE A 16 -3.22 -2.61 -10.19
N GLU A 17 -3.22 -3.84 -10.69
CA GLU A 17 -4.05 -4.94 -10.20
C GLU A 17 -3.25 -5.96 -9.37
N GLU A 18 -3.93 -6.58 -8.41
CA GLU A 18 -3.38 -7.66 -7.59
C GLU A 18 -2.89 -8.83 -8.48
N GLY A 19 -1.73 -9.40 -8.14
CA GLY A 19 -1.15 -10.56 -8.85
C GLY A 19 -0.39 -10.21 -10.14
N GLU A 20 -0.48 -8.99 -10.66
CA GLU A 20 0.35 -8.57 -11.79
C GLU A 20 1.80 -8.30 -11.36
N LYS A 21 2.70 -8.17 -12.34
CA LYS A 21 4.12 -7.92 -12.10
C LYS A 21 4.33 -6.58 -11.38
N ALA A 22 5.06 -6.62 -10.28
CA ALA A 22 5.52 -5.44 -9.56
C ALA A 22 6.86 -4.94 -10.13
N ASP A 23 6.83 -3.86 -10.90
CA ASP A 23 8.00 -3.29 -11.58
C ASP A 23 8.25 -1.80 -11.29
N ARG A 24 7.40 -1.19 -10.48
CA ARG A 24 7.45 0.24 -10.15
C ARG A 24 7.14 0.47 -8.68
N PHE A 25 7.32 1.69 -8.22
CA PHE A 25 6.72 2.15 -6.98
C PHE A 25 6.50 3.65 -7.02
N TRP A 26 5.72 4.15 -6.07
CA TRP A 26 5.39 5.56 -6.01
C TRP A 26 5.55 6.10 -4.60
N ILE A 27 5.94 7.37 -4.51
CA ILE A 27 5.81 8.17 -3.28
C ILE A 27 4.73 9.21 -3.52
N ILE A 28 3.64 9.10 -2.76
CA ILE A 28 2.49 10.00 -2.89
C ILE A 28 2.87 11.37 -2.33
N ARG A 29 2.66 12.43 -3.12
CA ARG A 29 2.87 13.82 -2.68
C ARG A 29 1.58 14.51 -2.29
N TRP A 30 0.49 14.17 -2.97
CA TRP A 30 -0.82 14.73 -2.75
C TRP A 30 -1.90 13.74 -3.19
N GLY A 31 -3.06 13.79 -2.54
CA GLY A 31 -4.19 12.92 -2.78
C GLY A 31 -4.13 11.62 -1.97
N THR A 32 -5.08 10.73 -2.25
CA THR A 32 -5.27 9.46 -1.55
C THR A 32 -5.48 8.30 -2.52
N VAL A 33 -4.94 7.14 -2.13
CA VAL A 33 -5.02 5.88 -2.89
C VAL A 33 -5.58 4.82 -1.96
N ALA A 34 -6.64 4.16 -2.40
CA ALA A 34 -7.14 2.96 -1.74
C ALA A 34 -6.41 1.74 -2.24
N LEU A 35 -6.10 0.84 -1.31
CA LEU A 35 -5.52 -0.45 -1.56
C LEU A 35 -6.57 -1.50 -1.28
N ASP A 36 -6.82 -2.37 -2.23
CA ASP A 36 -7.90 -3.36 -2.17
C ASP A 36 -7.46 -4.74 -2.63
N ILE A 37 -8.25 -5.73 -2.25
CA ILE A 37 -8.16 -7.10 -2.77
C ILE A 37 -9.47 -7.51 -3.41
N HIS A 38 -9.40 -8.39 -4.39
CA HIS A 38 -10.60 -8.99 -4.97
C HIS A 38 -11.07 -10.18 -4.12
N MET A 39 -12.28 -10.10 -3.57
CA MET A 39 -12.91 -11.20 -2.85
C MET A 39 -13.97 -11.87 -3.74
N PRO A 40 -13.82 -13.17 -4.09
CA PRO A 40 -14.82 -13.91 -4.83
C PRO A 40 -16.21 -13.80 -4.16
N GLY A 41 -17.21 -13.37 -4.93
CA GLY A 41 -18.59 -13.20 -4.45
C GLY A 41 -18.85 -11.97 -3.56
N ARG A 42 -17.82 -11.18 -3.20
CA ARG A 42 -17.96 -9.94 -2.40
C ARG A 42 -17.42 -8.68 -3.08
N GLY A 43 -16.78 -8.83 -4.25
CA GLY A 43 -16.21 -7.70 -4.98
C GLY A 43 -14.90 -7.21 -4.36
N ARG A 44 -14.56 -5.94 -4.58
CA ARG A 44 -13.32 -5.34 -4.07
C ARG A 44 -13.50 -4.92 -2.61
N ALA A 45 -12.61 -5.37 -1.74
CA ALA A 45 -12.56 -4.99 -0.35
C ALA A 45 -11.35 -4.08 -0.10
N VAL A 46 -11.60 -2.82 0.30
CA VAL A 46 -10.54 -1.89 0.66
C VAL A 46 -9.87 -2.37 1.93
N VAL A 47 -8.58 -2.65 1.87
CA VAL A 47 -7.72 -3.03 3.00
C VAL A 47 -7.26 -1.77 3.75
N GLU A 48 -6.78 -0.76 3.00
CA GLU A 48 -6.18 0.46 3.54
C GLU A 48 -6.42 1.64 2.57
N THR A 49 -6.39 2.87 3.08
CA THR A 49 -6.26 4.07 2.25
C THR A 49 -5.02 4.85 2.70
N ILE A 50 -4.11 5.10 1.76
CA ILE A 50 -2.85 5.80 2.01
C ILE A 50 -2.89 7.19 1.38
N GLY A 51 -2.08 8.11 1.91
CA GLY A 51 -2.07 9.52 1.51
C GLY A 51 -0.66 10.05 1.24
N ALA A 52 -0.52 11.37 1.30
CA ALA A 52 0.77 12.04 1.11
C ALA A 52 1.86 11.53 2.08
N GLY A 53 3.08 11.37 1.56
CA GLY A 53 4.23 10.81 2.27
C GLY A 53 4.32 9.29 2.22
N SER A 54 3.25 8.58 1.82
CA SER A 54 3.24 7.12 1.83
C SER A 54 3.95 6.51 0.61
N LEU A 55 4.62 5.38 0.86
CA LEU A 55 5.16 4.49 -0.16
C LEU A 55 4.05 3.56 -0.71
N LEU A 56 3.79 3.65 -2.01
CA LEU A 56 2.89 2.79 -2.76
C LEU A 56 3.70 1.79 -3.59
N GLY A 57 3.29 0.52 -3.60
CA GLY A 57 3.87 -0.49 -4.49
C GLY A 57 5.21 -1.05 -4.00
N TRP A 58 5.35 -1.39 -2.71
CA TRP A 58 6.57 -2.02 -2.17
C TRP A 58 6.79 -3.48 -2.60
N SER A 59 5.81 -4.10 -3.27
CA SER A 59 5.82 -5.53 -3.60
C SER A 59 6.99 -5.99 -4.48
N TRP A 60 7.62 -5.09 -5.24
CA TRP A 60 8.75 -5.46 -6.11
C TRP A 60 10.00 -5.90 -5.33
N LEU A 61 10.13 -5.50 -4.06
CA LEU A 61 11.23 -5.93 -3.18
C LEU A 61 11.04 -7.35 -2.64
N CYS A 62 9.82 -7.88 -2.65
CA CYS A 62 9.50 -9.17 -2.07
C CYS A 62 9.20 -10.19 -3.17
N PRO A 63 9.89 -11.35 -3.23
CA PRO A 63 9.47 -12.46 -4.10
C PRO A 63 8.01 -12.87 -3.82
N PRO A 64 7.19 -13.20 -4.85
CA PRO A 64 7.52 -13.38 -6.27
C PRO A 64 7.53 -12.08 -7.12
N ARG A 65 7.57 -10.91 -6.48
CA ARG A 65 7.55 -9.57 -7.12
C ARG A 65 6.26 -9.35 -7.93
N GLN A 66 5.15 -9.66 -7.29
CA GLN A 66 3.80 -9.43 -7.79
C GLN A 66 3.05 -8.52 -6.83
N TRP A 67 2.12 -7.70 -7.33
CA TRP A 67 1.34 -6.82 -6.47
C TRP A 67 0.52 -7.62 -5.47
N HIS A 68 0.75 -7.38 -4.18
CA HIS A 68 0.03 -8.05 -3.09
C HIS A 68 -1.38 -7.50 -2.87
N LEU A 69 -1.62 -6.29 -3.35
CA LEU A 69 -2.88 -5.56 -3.30
C LEU A 69 -3.04 -4.88 -4.66
N ALA A 70 -4.27 -4.57 -5.04
CA ALA A 70 -4.53 -3.61 -6.11
C ALA A 70 -4.57 -2.18 -5.56
N ALA A 71 -4.47 -1.18 -6.43
CA ALA A 71 -4.47 0.22 -6.04
C ALA A 71 -5.35 1.09 -6.93
N GLU A 72 -6.19 1.92 -6.33
CA GLU A 72 -7.08 2.86 -7.03
C GLU A 72 -7.07 4.23 -6.33
N THR A 73 -6.92 5.30 -7.10
CA THR A 73 -6.97 6.67 -6.57
C THR A 73 -8.39 7.03 -6.10
N ARG A 74 -8.54 7.59 -4.90
CA ARG A 74 -9.83 8.08 -4.36
C ARG A 74 -10.13 9.53 -4.70
N GLU A 75 -9.07 10.30 -4.92
CA GLU A 75 -9.09 11.68 -5.41
C GLU A 75 -7.92 11.84 -6.40
N PRO A 76 -7.77 12.97 -7.11
CA PRO A 76 -6.62 13.15 -7.97
C PRO A 76 -5.32 13.00 -7.16
N VAL A 77 -4.31 12.34 -7.71
CA VAL A 77 -3.05 12.05 -7.01
C VAL A 77 -1.88 12.64 -7.77
N ARG A 78 -0.95 13.23 -7.03
CA ARG A 78 0.38 13.62 -7.52
C ARG A 78 1.41 12.75 -6.83
N ALA A 79 2.28 12.10 -7.59
CA ALA A 79 3.28 11.20 -7.04
C ALA A 79 4.60 11.29 -7.82
N TRP A 80 5.67 10.84 -7.16
CA TRP A 80 6.89 10.42 -7.85
C TRP A 80 6.77 8.95 -8.18
N GLU A 81 6.90 8.59 -9.45
CA GLU A 81 7.00 7.21 -9.93
C GLU A 81 8.47 6.84 -10.12
N PHE A 82 8.82 5.63 -9.72
CA PHE A 82 10.17 5.08 -9.84
C PHE A 82 10.13 3.73 -10.55
N ASP A 83 11.12 3.48 -11.40
CA ASP A 83 11.39 2.16 -11.95
C ASP A 83 12.10 1.30 -10.89
N ALA A 84 11.55 0.12 -10.59
CA ALA A 84 12.07 -0.74 -9.54
C ALA A 84 13.45 -1.32 -9.87
N ALA A 85 13.73 -1.63 -11.15
CA ALA A 85 15.01 -2.20 -11.56
C ALA A 85 16.12 -1.16 -11.44
N ALA A 86 15.89 0.06 -11.92
CA ALA A 86 16.84 1.16 -11.81
C ALA A 86 17.17 1.51 -10.35
N VAL A 87 16.15 1.50 -9.46
CA VAL A 87 16.37 1.75 -8.03
C VAL A 87 17.10 0.58 -7.37
N HIS A 88 16.80 -0.66 -7.76
CA HIS A 88 17.52 -1.83 -7.27
C HIS A 88 19.00 -1.78 -7.62
N ASP A 89 19.34 -1.46 -8.87
CA ASP A 89 20.73 -1.33 -9.33
C ASP A 89 21.46 -0.22 -8.56
N LEU A 90 20.79 0.91 -8.32
CA LEU A 90 21.35 1.99 -7.51
C LEU A 90 21.58 1.57 -6.04
N CYS A 91 20.68 0.77 -5.46
CA CYS A 91 20.88 0.24 -4.10
C CYS A 91 22.06 -0.74 -4.01
N ALA A 92 22.42 -1.40 -5.11
CA ALA A 92 23.61 -2.26 -5.18
C ALA A 92 24.90 -1.42 -5.22
N GLU A 93 24.85 -0.23 -5.81
CA GLU A 93 25.97 0.73 -5.84
C GLU A 93 26.10 1.53 -4.53
N ASP A 94 24.98 1.85 -3.88
CA ASP A 94 24.90 2.59 -2.62
C ASP A 94 24.13 1.80 -1.54
N THR A 95 24.90 1.16 -0.66
CA THR A 95 24.35 0.36 0.45
C THR A 95 23.57 1.20 1.47
N ALA A 96 23.93 2.47 1.68
CA ALA A 96 23.22 3.33 2.63
C ALA A 96 21.83 3.70 2.12
N LEU A 97 21.72 3.95 0.81
CA LEU A 97 20.43 4.12 0.14
C LEU A 97 19.61 2.84 0.23
N GLY A 98 20.20 1.69 -0.10
CA GLY A 98 19.54 0.39 -0.04
C GLY A 98 18.97 0.09 1.35
N LEU A 99 19.75 0.34 2.41
CA LEU A 99 19.31 0.17 3.79
C LEU A 99 18.13 1.09 4.13
N SER A 100 18.21 2.36 3.73
CA SER A 100 17.13 3.34 3.97
C SER A 100 15.82 2.92 3.29
N LEU A 101 15.91 2.43 2.05
CA LEU A 101 14.75 1.94 1.30
C LEU A 101 14.13 0.70 1.96
N VAL A 102 14.96 -0.27 2.36
CA VAL A 102 14.48 -1.49 3.03
C VAL A 102 13.83 -1.15 4.38
N THR A 103 14.39 -0.20 5.14
CA THR A 103 13.78 0.27 6.39
C THR A 103 12.39 0.88 6.14
N ALA A 104 12.26 1.78 5.16
CA ALA A 104 10.96 2.41 4.83
C ALA A 104 9.91 1.37 4.40
N VAL A 105 10.33 0.34 3.68
CA VAL A 105 9.46 -0.77 3.25
C VAL A 105 9.06 -1.64 4.44
N ALA A 106 10.00 -1.96 5.33
CA ALA A 106 9.72 -2.74 6.54
C ALA A 106 8.72 -2.02 7.47
N GLU A 107 8.86 -0.70 7.63
CA GLU A 107 7.90 0.14 8.37
C GLU A 107 6.51 0.09 7.74
N THR A 108 6.43 0.26 6.42
CA THR A 108 5.16 0.19 5.66
C THR A 108 4.48 -1.18 5.84
N ILE A 109 5.23 -2.28 5.78
CA ILE A 109 4.71 -3.63 6.01
C ILE A 109 4.22 -3.78 7.46
N GLY A 110 4.98 -3.28 8.42
CA GLY A 110 4.64 -3.32 9.84
C GLY A 110 3.35 -2.56 10.16
N ASP A 111 3.17 -1.37 9.59
CA ASP A 111 1.97 -0.56 9.74
C ASP A 111 0.74 -1.27 9.15
N ARG A 112 0.86 -1.84 7.95
CA ARG A 112 -0.22 -2.59 7.30
C ARG A 112 -0.61 -3.85 8.06
N LEU A 113 0.37 -4.57 8.60
CA LEU A 113 0.11 -5.75 9.43
C LEU A 113 -0.66 -5.37 10.69
N ARG A 114 -0.27 -4.26 11.35
CA ARG A 114 -0.99 -3.73 12.52
C ARG A 114 -2.43 -3.33 12.16
N ALA A 115 -2.62 -2.57 11.08
CA ALA A 115 -3.94 -2.17 10.61
C ALA A 115 -4.85 -3.37 10.29
N THR A 116 -4.31 -4.37 9.59
CA THR A 116 -5.03 -5.60 9.26
C THR A 116 -5.42 -6.38 10.52
N ARG A 117 -4.52 -6.47 11.51
CA ARG A 117 -4.79 -7.15 12.79
C ARG A 117 -5.94 -6.50 13.55
N THR A 118 -5.95 -5.18 13.67
CA THR A 118 -7.04 -4.43 14.31
C THR A 118 -8.36 -4.73 13.62
N ARG A 119 -8.38 -4.68 12.28
CA ARG A 119 -9.61 -4.93 11.51
C ARG A 119 -10.14 -6.36 11.64
N LEU A 120 -9.24 -7.35 11.71
CA LEU A 120 -9.65 -8.74 11.96
C LEU A 120 -10.26 -8.90 13.36
N LEU A 121 -9.70 -8.23 14.37
CA LEU A 121 -10.27 -8.22 15.72
C LEU A 121 -11.63 -7.49 15.77
N ASP A 122 -11.83 -6.43 15.00
CA ASP A 122 -13.12 -5.76 14.92
C ASP A 122 -14.19 -6.62 14.21
N LEU A 123 -13.80 -7.38 13.18
CA LEU A 123 -14.70 -8.21 12.39
C LEU A 123 -15.04 -9.55 13.06
N TYR A 124 -14.11 -10.13 13.82
CA TYR A 124 -14.23 -11.48 14.40
C TYR A 124 -14.06 -11.50 15.92
N GLY A 125 -13.93 -10.35 16.57
CA GLY A 125 -13.84 -10.24 18.01
C GLY A 125 -15.11 -10.78 18.70
N PRO A 126 -14.99 -11.36 19.90
CA PRO A 126 -16.16 -11.78 20.65
C PRO A 126 -17.09 -10.57 20.83
N PRO A 127 -18.41 -10.73 20.64
CA PRO A 127 -19.34 -9.62 20.84
C PRO A 127 -19.09 -9.02 22.22
N GLY A 128 -18.78 -7.72 22.26
CA GLY A 128 -18.52 -7.01 23.51
C GLY A 128 -19.63 -7.26 24.51
N PRO A 129 -19.33 -7.31 25.83
CA PRO A 129 -20.34 -7.62 26.83
C PRO A 129 -21.51 -6.68 26.63
N ARG A 130 -22.66 -7.25 26.24
CA ARG A 130 -23.92 -6.51 26.18
C ARG A 130 -24.12 -5.94 27.56
N GLY A 131 -23.98 -4.61 27.69
CA GLY A 131 -24.24 -3.92 28.93
C GLY A 131 -25.59 -4.38 29.46
N SER A 132 -25.58 -5.10 30.57
CA SER A 132 -26.79 -5.46 31.30
C SER A 132 -27.36 -4.15 31.82
N GLY A 133 -28.24 -3.55 31.02
CA GLY A 133 -29.19 -2.56 31.50
C GLY A 133 -30.07 -3.25 32.54
N ALA A 134 -29.64 -3.17 33.79
CA ALA A 134 -30.46 -3.48 34.94
C ALA A 134 -31.52 -2.38 35.07
N ALA A 135 -32.77 -2.78 34.95
CA ALA A 135 -33.95 -2.13 35.50
C ALA A 135 -34.85 -3.29 35.99
N PRO A 136 -35.66 -3.11 37.05
CA PRO A 136 -36.27 -1.87 37.50
C PRO A 136 -35.87 -1.39 38.91
#